data_AF-A0A2M7YSC0-F1
#
_entry.id   AF-A0A2M7YSC0-F1
#
_cell.length_a   1.000
_cell.length_b   1.000
_cell.length_c   1.000
_cell.angle_alpha   90.00
_cell.angle_beta   90.00
_cell.angle_gamma   90.00
#
_symmetry.space_group_name_H-M   'P 1'
#
loop_
_entity.id
_entity.type
_entity.pdbx_description
1 polymer ?
#
loop_
_entity_poly.entity_id
_entity_poly.type
_entity_poly.pdbx_seq_one_letter_code
_entity_poly.pdbx_strand_id
1 'polypeptide(L)' 'MVAIEGEAMRGVTWVRVIDVPSGQWGIGGKALTADDVKALQVGS' A
#
# COMPACT_ATOMS: atom_id res chain seq x y z
N MET A 1 -26.07 13.14 5.00
CA MET A 1 -25.26 13.13 3.77
C MET A 1 -23.80 13.13 4.22
N VAL A 2 -23.01 12.12 3.85
CA VAL A 2 -21.58 12.03 4.23
C VAL A 2 -20.77 12.84 3.23
N ALA A 3 -19.99 13.80 3.71
CA ALA A 3 -19.05 14.52 2.86
C ALA A 3 -17.85 13.59 2.55
N ILE A 4 -17.53 13.43 1.27
CA ILE A 4 -16.35 12.70 0.82
C ILE A 4 -15.28 13.73 0.50
N GLU A 5 -14.20 13.71 1.27
CA GLU A 5 -13.06 14.58 1.03
C GLU A 5 -12.43 14.28 -0.34
N GLY A 6 -12.14 15.34 -1.10
CA GLY A 6 -11.47 15.21 -2.40
C GLY A 6 -12.34 14.78 -3.59
N GLU A 7 -13.67 14.70 -3.46
CA GLU A 7 -14.56 14.23 -4.54
C GLU A 7 -14.36 14.98 -5.87
N ALA A 8 -14.14 16.31 -5.82
CA ALA A 8 -13.88 17.13 -6.99
C ALA A 8 -12.58 16.75 -7.73
N MET A 9 -11.63 16.09 -7.07
CA MET A 9 -10.35 15.66 -7.65
C MET A 9 -10.39 14.25 -8.25
N ARG A 10 -11.50 13.51 -8.15
CA ARG A 10 -11.61 12.12 -8.61
C ARG A 10 -11.21 11.95 -10.08
N GLY A 11 -11.65 12.87 -10.96
CA GLY A 11 -11.38 12.80 -12.40
C GLY A 11 -9.92 13.00 -12.80
N VAL A 12 -9.08 13.51 -11.90
CA VAL A 12 -7.65 13.78 -12.13
C VAL A 12 -6.74 12.96 -11.21
N THR A 13 -7.32 12.11 -10.35
CA THR A 13 -6.55 11.24 -9.45
C THR A 13 -6.13 9.99 -10.21
N TRP A 14 -4.83 9.82 -10.42
CA TRP A 14 -4.25 8.63 -11.04
C TRP A 14 -3.22 8.01 -10.10
N VAL A 15 -2.93 6.72 -10.32
CA VAL A 15 -1.97 5.96 -9.53
C VAL A 15 -0.92 5.38 -10.46
N ARG A 16 0.34 5.40 -10.03
CA ARG A 16 1.42 4.60 -10.63
C ARG A 16 1.74 3.45 -9.71
N VAL A 17 1.81 2.25 -10.29
CA VAL A 17 2.35 1.07 -9.61
C VAL A 17 3.82 0.97 -9.97
N ILE A 18 4.67 0.86 -8.96
CA ILE A 18 6.11 0.67 -9.11
C ILE A 18 6.45 -0.62 -8.37
N ASP A 19 7.12 -1.53 -9.07
CA ASP A 19 7.63 -2.74 -8.45
C ASP A 19 8.92 -2.42 -7.68
N VAL A 20 9.01 -2.92 -6.45
CA VAL A 20 10.16 -2.74 -5.56
C VAL A 20 10.63 -4.12 -5.16
N PRO A 21 11.91 -4.49 -5.38
CA PRO A 21 12.39 -5.82 -5.06
C PRO A 21 12.14 -6.21 -3.60
N SER A 22 11.88 -7.49 -3.38
CA SER A 22 11.65 -8.05 -2.04
C SER A 22 12.76 -7.66 -1.06
N GLY A 23 12.37 -7.23 0.15
CA GLY A 23 13.31 -6.77 1.18
C GLY A 23 13.85 -5.35 0.98
N GLN A 24 13.48 -4.66 -0.10
CA GLN A 24 13.91 -3.26 -0.33
C GLN A 24 12.84 -2.22 0.01
N TRP A 25 11.66 -2.65 0.48
CA TRP A 25 10.61 -1.77 0.97
C TRP A 25 10.40 -1.94 2.48
N GLY A 26 10.54 -0.85 3.23
CA GLY A 26 10.39 -0.83 4.68
C GLY A 26 9.10 -0.17 5.16
N ILE A 27 8.40 -0.81 6.09
CA ILE A 27 7.22 -0.26 6.76
C ILE A 27 7.52 -0.19 8.26
N GLY A 28 7.42 1.00 8.86
CA GLY A 28 7.71 1.20 10.29
C GLY A 28 9.14 0.81 10.71
N GLY A 29 10.12 0.95 9.80
CA GLY A 29 11.52 0.59 10.06
C GLY A 29 11.87 -0.88 9.85
N LYS A 30 10.91 -1.75 9.50
CA LYS A 30 11.16 -3.14 9.12
C LYS A 30 11.05 -3.31 7.62
N ALA A 31 12.12 -3.76 6.98
CA ALA A 31 12.07 -4.24 5.60
C ALA A 31 11.23 -5.53 5.54
N LEU A 32 10.24 -5.56 4.63
CA LEU A 32 9.39 -6.73 4.43
C LEU A 32 9.80 -7.50 3.19
N THR A 33 9.83 -8.81 3.31
CA THR A 33 9.92 -9.73 2.19
C THR A 33 8.54 -10.18 1.73
N ALA A 34 8.47 -10.77 0.53
CA ALA A 34 7.24 -11.39 0.05
C ALA A 34 6.72 -12.51 0.99
N ASP A 35 7.62 -13.22 1.67
CA ASP A 35 7.23 -14.28 2.60
C ASP A 35 6.73 -13.73 3.93
N ASP A 36 7.28 -12.61 4.43
CA ASP A 36 6.70 -11.89 5.58
C ASP A 36 5.24 -11.47 5.30
N VAL A 37 4.95 -10.98 4.08
CA VAL A 37 3.60 -10.57 3.67
C VAL A 37 2.64 -11.77 3.64
N LYS A 38 3.08 -12.91 3.08
CA LYS A 38 2.28 -14.14 3.11
C LYS A 38 1.98 -14.56 4.55
N ALA A 39 2.97 -14.50 5.44
CA ALA A 39 2.76 -14.84 6.86
C ALA A 39 1.77 -13.89 7.55
N LEU A 40 1.83 -12.58 7.27
CA LEU A 40 0.89 -11.59 7.80
C LEU A 40 -0.55 -11.83 7.34
N GLN A 41 -0.75 -12.24 6.08
CA GLN A 41 -2.07 -12.48 5.51
C GLN A 41 -2.84 -13.59 6.25
N VAL A 42 -2.12 -14.60 6.77
CA VAL A 42 -2.76 -15.74 7.45
C VAL A 42 -3.37 -15.33 8.79
N GLY A 43 -2.95 -14.19 9.38
CA GLY A 43 -3.39 -13.79 10.71
C GLY A 43 -2.84 -14.72 11.80
N SER A 44 -2.75 -14.22 13.03
CA SER A 44 -2.44 -15.05 14.21
C SER A 44 -3.63 -15.89 14.63
#